data_AF-N6XHF9-F1
#
_entry.id   AF-N6XHF9-F1
#
_cell.length_a   1.000
_cell.length_b   1.000
_cell.length_c   1.000
_cell.angle_alpha   90.00
_cell.angle_beta   90.00
_cell.angle_gamma   90.00
#
_symmetry.space_group_name_H-M   'P 1'
#
loop_
_entity.id
_entity.type
_entity.pdbx_description
1 polymer ?
#
loop_
_entity_poly.entity_id
_entity_poly.type
_entity_poly.pdbx_seq_one_letter_code
_entity_poly.pdbx_strand_id
1 'polypeptide(L)'
;MTLFKYRKPQGYIPPVGHQELLARYARGERYFEHASLRHAFLSGRTLSNVNLAHADLSDAYLDNAALDGVDLTSAVCINANFSKAALYQCCFSHADLRGAIWYMTRLRHVSFFAAQLDAAQFLECLQWSDDDERLGLMPHLATKRTCFVSYASSDDALAGRVARVLQRANIPHWLMPFASWFGRDSLIGDRAVADQLRRSIGMCDVFIVALSPGALESRWVQFEIDAATKLHRSVGRPQLIALIGHSVTGTAAALRDFELIDCVGEHEAAGLGRVVALMC
;
A
#
# COMPACT_ATOMS: atom_id res chain seq x y z
N MET A 1 30.58 5.68 -3.58
CA MET A 1 30.62 7.14 -3.32
C MET A 1 29.20 7.61 -3.07
N THR A 2 28.76 7.62 -1.81
CA THR A 2 27.40 8.07 -1.47
C THR A 2 27.37 9.60 -1.58
N LEU A 3 26.65 10.12 -2.57
CA LEU A 3 26.35 11.53 -2.72
C LEU A 3 25.52 11.97 -1.50
N PHE A 4 26.16 12.53 -0.47
CA PHE A 4 25.44 13.12 0.65
C PHE A 4 24.64 14.33 0.13
N LYS A 5 23.30 14.21 0.08
CA LYS A 5 22.35 15.27 -0.35
C LYS A 5 22.36 16.51 0.57
N TYR A 6 23.07 16.45 1.71
CA TYR A 6 23.08 17.48 2.74
C TYR A 6 24.39 17.47 3.54
N ARG A 7 24.82 18.64 4.02
CA ARG A 7 26.05 18.82 4.82
C ARG A 7 25.76 18.57 6.30
N LYS A 8 26.44 17.58 6.91
CA LYS A 8 26.39 17.34 8.36
C LYS A 8 27.01 18.52 9.12
N PRO A 9 26.29 19.21 10.02
CA PRO A 9 26.86 20.24 10.89
C PRO A 9 27.91 19.67 11.84
N GLN A 10 28.86 20.51 12.25
CA GLN A 10 29.85 20.14 13.26
C GLN A 10 29.25 20.31 14.67
N GLY A 11 29.36 19.28 15.50
CA GLY A 11 28.88 19.29 16.89
C GLY A 11 27.53 18.60 17.09
N TYR A 12 27.06 18.59 18.35
CA TYR A 12 25.75 18.05 18.72
C TYR A 12 24.63 18.96 18.20
N ILE A 13 23.64 18.38 17.53
CA ILE A 13 22.44 19.07 17.10
C ILE A 13 21.30 18.58 17.99
N PRO A 14 20.72 19.43 18.84
CA PRO A 14 19.59 19.01 19.65
C PRO A 14 18.40 18.64 18.76
N PRO A 15 17.59 17.63 19.17
CA PRO A 15 16.31 17.34 18.55
C PRO A 15 15.47 18.60 18.38
N VAL A 16 15.01 18.86 17.16
CA VAL A 16 14.14 20.00 16.87
C VAL A 16 12.68 19.57 16.75
N GLY A 17 11.78 20.43 17.23
CA GLY A 17 10.35 20.34 16.95
C GLY A 17 10.00 20.82 15.54
N HIS A 18 8.77 20.55 15.11
CA HIS A 18 8.32 20.86 13.74
C HIS A 18 8.39 22.36 13.38
N GLN A 19 8.12 23.27 14.32
CA GLN A 19 8.20 24.72 14.07
C GLN A 19 9.64 25.16 13.77
N GLU A 20 10.59 24.70 14.58
CA GLU A 20 12.00 25.04 14.41
C GLU A 20 12.58 24.38 13.15
N LEU A 21 12.19 23.14 12.88
CA LEU A 21 12.53 22.46 11.63
C LEU A 21 12.10 23.29 10.42
N LEU A 22 10.85 23.76 10.39
CA LEU A 22 10.33 24.58 9.28
C LEU A 22 11.09 25.90 9.15
N ALA A 23 11.41 26.57 10.26
CA ALA A 23 12.17 27.81 10.26
C ALA A 23 13.59 27.62 9.70
N ARG A 24 14.28 26.55 10.11
CA ARG A 24 15.63 26.20 9.63
C ARG A 24 15.61 25.71 8.19
N TYR A 25 14.60 24.93 7.79
CA TYR A 25 14.40 24.49 6.41
C TYR A 25 14.28 25.68 5.45
N ALA A 26 13.53 26.71 5.85
CA ALA A 26 13.39 27.96 5.10
C ALA A 26 14.72 28.72 4.92
N ARG A 27 15.69 28.53 5.83
CA ARG A 27 17.06 29.08 5.74
C ARG A 27 18.00 28.21 4.91
N GLY A 28 17.51 27.13 4.30
CA GLY A 28 18.30 26.23 3.48
C GLY A 28 18.90 25.04 4.23
N GLU A 29 18.63 24.89 5.52
CA GLU A 29 19.11 23.73 6.27
C GLU A 29 18.34 22.48 5.88
N ARG A 30 19.05 21.35 5.86
CA ARG A 30 18.51 20.05 5.45
C ARG A 30 18.86 18.93 6.43
N TYR A 31 19.58 19.23 7.52
CA TYR A 31 20.05 18.23 8.48
C TYR A 31 19.25 18.32 9.79
N PHE A 32 18.32 17.40 10.00
CA PHE A 32 17.47 17.31 11.20
C PHE A 32 17.39 15.87 11.72
N GLU A 33 18.52 15.16 11.72
CA GLU A 33 18.66 13.87 12.37
C GLU A 33 18.16 13.95 13.83
N HIS A 34 17.48 12.91 14.31
CA HIS A 34 16.88 12.85 15.66
C HIS A 34 15.80 13.91 15.95
N ALA A 35 15.18 14.53 14.94
CA ALA A 35 14.09 15.47 15.17
C ALA A 35 12.93 14.85 15.98
N SER A 36 12.33 15.65 16.86
CA SER A 36 11.17 15.27 17.67
C SER A 36 9.91 15.86 17.03
N LEU A 37 9.27 15.07 16.17
CA LEU A 37 8.15 15.44 15.31
C LEU A 37 6.88 14.66 15.65
N ARG A 38 6.81 14.08 16.85
CA ARG A 38 5.62 13.40 17.33
C ARG A 38 4.42 14.36 17.32
N HIS A 39 3.29 13.93 16.77
CA HIS A 39 2.08 14.75 16.56
C HIS A 39 2.30 16.03 15.72
N ALA A 40 3.37 16.09 14.91
CA ALA A 40 3.66 17.28 14.12
C ALA A 40 2.61 17.51 13.02
N PHE A 41 2.21 18.77 12.83
CA PHE A 41 1.35 19.19 11.73
C PHE A 41 2.21 19.67 10.55
N LEU A 42 2.46 18.76 9.61
CA LEU A 42 3.29 18.98 8.42
C LEU A 42 2.50 18.78 7.11
N SER A 43 1.17 18.71 7.20
CA SER A 43 0.27 18.55 6.05
C SER A 43 0.51 19.65 5.00
N GLY A 44 0.63 19.26 3.74
CA GLY A 44 0.86 20.15 2.60
C GLY A 44 2.23 20.85 2.58
N ARG A 45 3.15 20.53 3.50
CA ARG A 45 4.47 21.17 3.55
C ARG A 45 5.45 20.55 2.56
N THR A 46 6.38 21.36 2.09
CA THR A 46 7.51 20.91 1.27
C THR A 46 8.72 20.73 2.17
N LEU A 47 9.23 19.50 2.26
CA LEU A 47 10.43 19.12 3.03
C LEU A 47 11.38 18.27 2.18
N SER A 48 11.57 18.65 0.92
CA SER A 48 12.39 17.85 -0.02
C SER A 48 13.87 17.83 0.37
N ASN A 49 14.51 16.67 0.17
CA ASN A 49 15.93 16.40 0.42
C ASN A 49 16.38 16.69 1.86
N VAL A 50 15.52 16.40 2.84
CA VAL A 50 15.82 16.56 4.25
C VAL A 50 16.29 15.25 4.86
N ASN A 51 17.29 15.32 5.75
CA ASN A 51 17.68 14.25 6.65
C ASN A 51 16.80 14.28 7.90
N LEU A 52 15.96 13.26 8.06
CA LEU A 52 15.15 12.92 9.23
C LEU A 52 15.52 11.54 9.78
N ALA A 53 16.75 11.08 9.54
CA ALA A 53 17.22 9.81 10.09
C ALA A 53 17.07 9.83 11.62
N HIS A 54 16.60 8.71 12.17
CA HIS A 54 16.34 8.55 13.60
C HIS A 54 15.33 9.54 14.21
N ALA A 55 14.55 10.27 13.41
CA ALA A 55 13.51 11.16 13.91
C ALA A 55 12.31 10.36 14.45
N ASP A 56 11.60 10.94 15.42
CA ASP A 56 10.30 10.45 15.87
C ASP A 56 9.18 11.26 15.22
N LEU A 57 8.48 10.65 14.26
CA LEU A 57 7.30 11.14 13.56
C LEU A 57 6.03 10.40 13.98
N SER A 58 6.00 9.78 15.16
CA SER A 58 4.83 9.04 15.63
C SER A 58 3.59 9.95 15.63
N ASP A 59 2.49 9.47 15.06
CA ASP A 59 1.22 10.18 14.91
C ASP A 59 1.34 11.55 14.19
N ALA A 60 2.38 11.75 13.35
CA ALA A 60 2.55 12.98 12.58
C ALA A 60 1.59 13.06 11.37
N TYR A 61 1.15 14.27 11.05
CA TYR A 61 0.31 14.57 9.88
C TYR A 61 1.20 15.08 8.74
N LEU A 62 1.40 14.25 7.73
CA LEU A 62 2.22 14.52 6.52
C LEU A 62 1.36 14.42 5.25
N ASP A 63 0.03 14.51 5.37
CA ASP A 63 -0.86 14.37 4.24
C ASP A 63 -0.64 15.52 3.23
N ASN A 64 -0.64 15.20 1.95
CA ASN A 64 -0.34 16.13 0.85
C ASN A 64 1.08 16.76 0.90
N ALA A 65 1.99 16.26 1.75
CA ALA A 65 3.35 16.81 1.84
C ALA A 65 4.22 16.44 0.63
N ALA A 66 5.13 17.33 0.25
CA ALA A 66 6.17 17.06 -0.75
C ALA A 66 7.46 16.66 -0.05
N LEU A 67 7.76 15.37 -0.09
CA LEU A 67 8.81 14.72 0.71
C LEU A 67 9.90 14.10 -0.17
N ASP A 68 10.03 14.53 -1.42
CA ASP A 68 10.99 13.97 -2.38
C ASP A 68 12.42 14.01 -1.84
N GLY A 69 13.10 12.86 -1.86
CA GLY A 69 14.50 12.72 -1.48
C GLY A 69 14.75 12.71 0.03
N VAL A 70 13.69 12.62 0.85
CA VAL A 70 13.81 12.60 2.31
C VAL A 70 14.42 11.28 2.79
N ASP A 71 15.34 11.38 3.74
CA ASP A 71 15.94 10.26 4.44
C ASP A 71 15.29 10.08 5.82
N LEU A 72 14.55 8.98 5.98
CA LEU A 72 13.85 8.53 7.17
C LEU A 72 14.47 7.22 7.69
N THR A 73 15.76 7.00 7.43
CA THR A 73 16.45 5.80 7.90
C THR A 73 16.33 5.68 9.42
N SER A 74 15.86 4.53 9.89
CA SER A 74 15.61 4.24 11.31
C SER A 74 14.70 5.25 12.03
N ALA A 75 13.85 5.97 11.29
CA ALA A 75 12.85 6.85 11.88
C ALA A 75 11.69 6.04 12.50
N VAL A 76 11.03 6.62 13.50
CA VAL A 76 9.80 6.08 14.09
C VAL A 76 8.62 6.83 13.48
N CYS A 77 7.81 6.18 12.68
CA CYS A 77 6.69 6.73 11.93
C CYS A 77 5.37 6.03 12.28
N ILE A 78 5.25 5.53 13.51
CA ILE A 78 4.07 4.79 13.96
C ILE A 78 2.83 5.67 13.80
N ASN A 79 1.78 5.15 13.14
CA ASN A 79 0.53 5.89 12.82
C ASN A 79 0.71 7.21 12.05
N ALA A 80 1.89 7.48 11.47
CA ALA A 80 2.10 8.69 10.69
C ALA A 80 1.24 8.68 9.42
N ASN A 81 0.66 9.83 9.07
CA ASN A 81 -0.23 9.95 7.93
C ASN A 81 0.51 10.55 6.72
N PHE A 82 0.92 9.72 5.76
CA PHE A 82 1.55 10.10 4.49
C PHE A 82 0.54 10.25 3.34
N SER A 83 -0.77 10.27 3.60
CA SER A 83 -1.79 10.25 2.56
C SER A 83 -1.60 11.36 1.53
N LYS A 84 -1.59 11.03 0.24
CA LYS A 84 -1.39 11.96 -0.89
C LYS A 84 -0.02 12.64 -0.90
N ALA A 85 0.92 12.21 -0.06
CA ALA A 85 2.28 12.73 -0.09
C ALA A 85 3.01 12.32 -1.37
N ALA A 86 3.98 13.14 -1.78
CA ALA A 86 4.90 12.82 -2.86
C ALA A 86 6.22 12.29 -2.26
N LEU A 87 6.53 11.02 -2.53
CA LEU A 87 7.74 10.34 -2.08
C LEU A 87 8.51 9.82 -3.29
N TYR A 88 9.30 10.69 -3.94
CA TYR A 88 10.29 10.28 -4.93
C TYR A 88 11.67 10.12 -4.28
N GLN A 89 12.35 8.99 -4.45
CA GLN A 89 13.71 8.74 -3.92
C GLN A 89 13.85 8.89 -2.39
N CYS A 90 12.82 8.48 -1.64
CA CYS A 90 12.85 8.52 -0.17
C CYS A 90 13.45 7.23 0.40
N CYS A 91 14.06 7.32 1.58
CA CYS A 91 14.62 6.16 2.27
C CYS A 91 13.91 5.94 3.61
N PHE A 92 13.19 4.83 3.76
CA PHE A 92 12.60 4.37 5.01
C PHE A 92 13.31 3.13 5.56
N SER A 93 14.58 2.93 5.20
CA SER A 93 15.31 1.73 5.62
C SER A 93 15.36 1.63 7.14
N HIS A 94 15.04 0.47 7.70
CA HIS A 94 14.95 0.22 9.16
C HIS A 94 13.93 1.09 9.92
N ALA A 95 13.03 1.80 9.23
CA ALA A 95 12.02 2.64 9.88
C ALA A 95 10.91 1.79 10.52
N ASP A 96 10.32 2.29 11.59
CA ASP A 96 9.10 1.72 12.18
C ASP A 96 7.87 2.44 11.64
N LEU A 97 7.19 1.82 10.68
CA LEU A 97 6.03 2.38 9.97
C LEU A 97 4.72 1.71 10.40
N ARG A 98 4.68 1.09 11.58
CA ARG A 98 3.50 0.35 12.04
C ARG A 98 2.28 1.28 12.13
N GLY A 99 1.16 0.87 11.57
CA GLY A 99 -0.07 1.68 11.53
C GLY A 99 0.00 2.93 10.62
N ALA A 100 1.11 3.20 9.94
CA ALA A 100 1.24 4.37 9.07
C ALA A 100 0.22 4.32 7.91
N ILE A 101 -0.29 5.48 7.52
CA ILE A 101 -1.37 5.62 6.52
C ILE A 101 -0.79 6.19 5.23
N TRP A 102 -0.99 5.50 4.10
CA TRP A 102 -0.38 5.83 2.81
C TRP A 102 -1.41 6.08 1.71
N TYR A 103 -2.62 6.53 2.05
CA TYR A 103 -3.70 6.70 1.09
C TYR A 103 -3.32 7.60 -0.11
N MET A 104 -3.38 7.12 -1.35
CA MET A 104 -2.98 7.89 -2.55
C MET A 104 -1.54 8.43 -2.56
N THR A 105 -0.65 7.86 -1.75
CA THR A 105 0.75 8.30 -1.69
C THR A 105 1.49 7.93 -2.96
N ARG A 106 2.32 8.83 -3.49
CA ARG A 106 3.15 8.55 -4.67
C ARG A 106 4.48 7.95 -4.24
N LEU A 107 4.72 6.66 -4.51
CA LEU A 107 5.87 5.90 -3.99
C LEU A 107 6.86 5.54 -5.12
N ARG A 108 7.67 6.50 -5.57
CA ARG A 108 8.62 6.29 -6.67
C ARG A 108 10.06 6.18 -6.14
N HIS A 109 10.73 5.06 -6.41
CA HIS A 109 12.11 4.79 -5.94
C HIS A 109 12.27 4.93 -4.43
N VAL A 110 11.30 4.42 -3.67
CA VAL A 110 11.31 4.48 -2.21
C VAL A 110 11.92 3.19 -1.65
N SER A 111 12.93 3.31 -0.79
CA SER A 111 13.47 2.14 -0.06
C SER A 111 12.67 1.89 1.21
N PHE A 112 12.24 0.65 1.41
CA PHE A 112 11.67 0.15 2.67
C PHE A 112 12.53 -0.96 3.29
N PHE A 113 13.83 -1.02 2.95
CA PHE A 113 14.71 -2.10 3.39
C PHE A 113 14.65 -2.31 4.90
N ALA A 114 14.23 -3.50 5.34
CA ALA A 114 14.08 -3.85 6.77
C ALA A 114 13.18 -2.92 7.59
N ALA A 115 12.25 -2.20 6.96
CA ALA A 115 11.23 -1.41 7.65
C ALA A 115 10.14 -2.30 8.27
N GLN A 116 9.61 -1.90 9.43
CA GLN A 116 8.47 -2.57 10.07
C GLN A 116 7.17 -1.97 9.55
N LEU A 117 6.27 -2.80 9.00
CA LEU A 117 5.07 -2.37 8.29
C LEU A 117 3.77 -2.94 8.89
N ASP A 118 3.82 -3.49 10.10
CA ASP A 118 2.65 -4.11 10.72
C ASP A 118 1.48 -3.12 10.81
N ALA A 119 0.30 -3.53 10.31
CA ALA A 119 -0.90 -2.69 10.25
C ALA A 119 -0.77 -1.38 9.43
N ALA A 120 0.28 -1.19 8.63
CA ALA A 120 0.38 -0.06 7.71
C ALA A 120 -0.70 -0.15 6.61
N GLN A 121 -1.30 1.00 6.27
CA GLN A 121 -2.46 1.09 5.38
C GLN A 121 -2.05 1.66 4.01
N PHE A 122 -1.79 0.78 3.03
CA PHE A 122 -1.31 1.13 1.68
C PHE A 122 -2.41 1.36 0.63
N LEU A 123 -3.52 1.98 1.01
CA LEU A 123 -4.66 2.15 0.10
C LEU A 123 -4.34 3.10 -1.06
N GLU A 124 -4.68 2.73 -2.31
CA GLU A 124 -4.57 3.59 -3.50
C GLU A 124 -3.19 4.25 -3.77
N CYS A 125 -2.09 3.69 -3.26
CA CYS A 125 -0.75 4.25 -3.53
C CYS A 125 -0.48 4.36 -5.04
N LEU A 126 -0.11 5.57 -5.47
CA LEU A 126 0.10 5.95 -6.86
C LEU A 126 1.53 5.58 -7.27
N GLN A 127 1.68 4.41 -7.91
CA GLN A 127 2.93 3.84 -8.43
C GLN A 127 3.92 3.40 -7.35
N TRP A 128 4.36 2.15 -7.46
CA TRP A 128 5.63 1.67 -6.92
C TRP A 128 6.66 1.77 -8.05
N SER A 129 7.96 2.02 -7.77
CA SER A 129 8.95 2.09 -8.84
C SER A 129 8.93 0.82 -9.69
N ASP A 130 8.77 1.03 -10.99
CA ASP A 130 8.76 0.01 -12.05
C ASP A 130 10.17 -0.60 -12.32
N ASP A 131 11.19 -0.23 -11.54
CA ASP A 131 12.58 -0.62 -11.80
C ASP A 131 13.04 -1.77 -10.89
N ASP A 132 13.20 -2.95 -11.50
CA ASP A 132 14.18 -4.05 -11.34
C ASP A 132 14.73 -4.49 -9.96
N GLU A 133 14.41 -3.85 -8.83
CA GLU A 133 14.90 -4.23 -7.50
C GLU A 133 13.88 -4.98 -6.64
N ARG A 134 12.84 -5.54 -7.28
CA ARG A 134 11.84 -6.41 -6.61
C ARG A 134 12.49 -7.59 -5.86
N LEU A 135 13.70 -7.98 -6.27
CA LEU A 135 14.50 -9.09 -5.70
C LEU A 135 15.54 -8.67 -4.65
N GLY A 136 15.86 -7.37 -4.51
CA GLY A 136 16.91 -6.90 -3.60
C GLY A 136 16.41 -6.31 -2.27
N LEU A 137 15.22 -5.74 -2.25
CA LEU A 137 14.76 -4.88 -1.14
C LEU A 137 13.91 -5.59 -0.07
N MET A 138 13.47 -6.83 -0.32
CA MET A 138 12.61 -7.60 0.60
C MET A 138 13.03 -9.10 0.64
N PRO A 139 14.21 -9.45 1.16
CA PRO A 139 14.71 -10.83 1.13
C PRO A 139 13.83 -11.86 1.88
N HIS A 140 12.96 -11.41 2.78
CA HIS A 140 11.96 -12.22 3.49
C HIS A 140 10.59 -12.31 2.80
N LEU A 141 10.34 -11.52 1.75
CA LEU A 141 9.16 -11.65 0.87
C LEU A 141 9.46 -12.44 -0.40
N ALA A 142 10.73 -12.78 -0.68
CA ALA A 142 11.13 -13.54 -1.85
C ALA A 142 10.46 -14.93 -1.95
N THR A 143 9.85 -15.42 -0.87
CA THR A 143 9.12 -16.69 -0.84
C THR A 143 7.60 -16.54 -0.94
N LYS A 144 7.05 -15.32 -0.85
CA LYS A 144 5.58 -15.12 -0.77
C LYS A 144 5.04 -14.40 -1.98
N ARG A 145 3.87 -14.84 -2.43
CA ARG A 145 3.13 -14.26 -3.56
C ARG A 145 2.39 -13.00 -3.12
N THR A 146 2.40 -11.98 -3.97
CA THR A 146 1.65 -10.73 -3.79
C THR A 146 0.21 -10.89 -4.28
N CYS A 147 -0.77 -10.28 -3.61
CA CYS A 147 -2.17 -10.44 -4.04
C CYS A 147 -3.00 -9.16 -4.10
N PHE A 148 -3.91 -9.07 -5.07
CA PHE A 148 -4.88 -8.00 -5.22
C PHE A 148 -6.26 -8.53 -4.79
N VAL A 149 -6.94 -7.86 -3.86
CA VAL A 149 -8.24 -8.27 -3.33
C VAL A 149 -9.32 -7.29 -3.78
N SER A 150 -10.17 -7.76 -4.70
CA SER A 150 -11.35 -7.09 -5.25
C SER A 150 -12.62 -7.48 -4.47
N TYR A 151 -13.49 -6.51 -4.18
CA TYR A 151 -14.75 -6.76 -3.46
C TYR A 151 -15.72 -5.57 -3.61
N ALA A 152 -17.02 -5.78 -3.42
CA ALA A 152 -17.98 -4.69 -3.30
C ALA A 152 -18.09 -4.20 -1.85
N SER A 153 -18.62 -3.00 -1.64
CA SER A 153 -18.81 -2.43 -0.29
C SER A 153 -19.74 -3.26 0.59
N SER A 154 -20.67 -4.00 -0.02
CA SER A 154 -21.49 -5.01 0.68
C SER A 154 -20.66 -6.12 1.32
N ASP A 155 -19.40 -6.28 0.90
CA ASP A 155 -18.51 -7.38 1.28
C ASP A 155 -17.37 -6.93 2.21
N ASP A 156 -17.42 -5.69 2.72
CA ASP A 156 -16.42 -5.10 3.63
C ASP A 156 -16.06 -6.05 4.78
N ALA A 157 -17.06 -6.75 5.33
CA ALA A 157 -16.85 -7.70 6.43
C ALA A 157 -15.95 -8.88 6.03
N LEU A 158 -16.14 -9.46 4.84
CA LEU A 158 -15.33 -10.57 4.33
C LEU A 158 -13.94 -10.08 3.93
N ALA A 159 -13.87 -8.97 3.20
CA ALA A 159 -12.61 -8.34 2.81
C ALA A 159 -11.74 -8.00 4.04
N GLY A 160 -12.35 -7.47 5.11
CA GLY A 160 -11.67 -7.20 6.38
C GLY A 160 -11.20 -8.47 7.11
N ARG A 161 -11.83 -9.63 6.92
CA ARG A 161 -11.33 -10.92 7.43
C ARG A 161 -10.14 -11.41 6.61
N VAL A 162 -10.23 -11.36 5.29
CA VAL A 162 -9.15 -11.71 4.36
C VAL A 162 -7.91 -10.85 4.62
N ALA A 163 -8.08 -9.54 4.72
CA ALA A 163 -7.00 -8.61 5.05
C ALA A 163 -6.30 -9.00 6.35
N ARG A 164 -7.06 -9.27 7.42
CA ARG A 164 -6.48 -9.66 8.72
C ARG A 164 -5.65 -10.94 8.66
N VAL A 165 -6.09 -11.96 7.91
CA VAL A 165 -5.31 -13.22 7.81
C VAL A 165 -4.06 -13.04 6.95
N LEU A 166 -4.14 -12.27 5.85
CA LEU A 166 -3.00 -11.94 5.01
C LEU A 166 -1.96 -11.10 5.78
N GLN A 167 -2.43 -10.12 6.56
CA GLN A 167 -1.59 -9.29 7.43
C GLN A 167 -0.87 -10.13 8.48
N ARG A 168 -1.58 -10.98 9.24
CA ARG A 168 -0.97 -11.86 10.25
C ARG A 168 0.07 -12.82 9.67
N ALA A 169 -0.12 -13.20 8.41
CA ALA A 169 0.80 -14.05 7.68
C ALA A 169 1.91 -13.27 6.98
N ASN A 170 2.03 -11.95 7.15
CA ASN A 170 3.02 -11.09 6.47
C ASN A 170 3.00 -11.26 4.94
N ILE A 171 1.81 -11.35 4.34
CA ILE A 171 1.62 -11.43 2.88
C ILE A 171 1.35 -10.02 2.34
N PRO A 172 2.11 -9.56 1.32
CA PRO A 172 1.84 -8.29 0.66
C PRO A 172 0.53 -8.37 -0.11
N HIS A 173 -0.41 -7.48 0.20
CA HIS A 173 -1.71 -7.47 -0.45
C HIS A 173 -2.22 -6.06 -0.69
N TRP A 174 -2.94 -5.88 -1.80
CA TRP A 174 -3.73 -4.69 -2.10
C TRP A 174 -5.19 -4.96 -1.75
N LEU A 175 -5.77 -4.15 -0.87
CA LEU A 175 -7.19 -4.20 -0.54
C LEU A 175 -7.86 -2.97 -1.17
N MET A 176 -8.83 -3.16 -2.07
CA MET A 176 -9.56 -2.04 -2.71
C MET A 176 -11.04 -1.96 -2.27
N PRO A 177 -11.38 -1.23 -1.18
CA PRO A 177 -12.74 -0.80 -0.87
C PRO A 177 -13.11 0.42 -1.72
N PHE A 178 -13.18 0.30 -3.05
CA PHE A 178 -13.51 1.49 -3.86
C PHE A 178 -15.00 1.90 -3.68
N ALA A 179 -15.87 0.96 -3.31
CA ALA A 179 -17.30 1.15 -3.30
C ALA A 179 -17.89 1.86 -2.06
N SER A 180 -17.15 2.03 -0.97
CA SER A 180 -17.72 2.60 0.28
C SER A 180 -17.41 4.08 0.52
N TRP A 181 -16.44 4.70 -0.17
CA TRP A 181 -15.98 6.06 0.19
C TRP A 181 -16.30 7.18 -0.80
N PHE A 182 -16.54 6.89 -2.08
CA PHE A 182 -16.86 7.94 -3.06
C PHE A 182 -18.30 7.98 -3.56
N GLY A 183 -19.12 6.96 -3.28
CA GLY A 183 -20.52 6.93 -3.73
C GLY A 183 -20.70 7.22 -5.23
N ARG A 184 -19.70 6.92 -6.07
CA ARG A 184 -19.70 7.31 -7.49
C ARG A 184 -19.16 6.19 -8.37
N ASP A 185 -20.07 5.57 -9.12
CA ASP A 185 -19.80 4.84 -10.36
C ASP A 185 -19.13 5.70 -11.48
N SER A 186 -18.87 6.98 -11.20
CA SER A 186 -18.45 8.00 -12.17
C SER A 186 -16.99 7.90 -12.62
N LEU A 187 -16.16 7.07 -11.99
CA LEU A 187 -14.72 6.97 -12.29
C LEU A 187 -14.35 5.84 -13.26
N ILE A 188 -15.29 4.93 -13.58
CA ILE A 188 -15.07 3.84 -14.56
C ILE A 188 -14.73 4.40 -15.95
N GLY A 189 -15.16 5.63 -16.26
CA GLY A 189 -14.85 6.32 -17.51
C GLY A 189 -13.52 7.08 -17.52
N ASP A 190 -12.85 7.23 -16.38
CA ASP A 190 -11.55 7.92 -16.32
C ASP A 190 -10.44 6.97 -16.79
N ARG A 191 -9.86 7.31 -17.95
CA ARG A 191 -8.83 6.50 -18.60
C ARG A 191 -7.58 6.35 -17.73
N ALA A 192 -7.20 7.38 -16.98
CA ALA A 192 -6.02 7.32 -16.13
C ALA A 192 -6.21 6.35 -14.96
N VAL A 193 -7.40 6.35 -14.36
CA VAL A 193 -7.77 5.44 -13.26
C VAL A 193 -7.87 4.00 -13.77
N ALA A 194 -8.54 3.79 -14.90
CA ALA A 194 -8.65 2.47 -15.54
C ALA A 194 -7.28 1.88 -15.91
N ASP A 195 -6.38 2.68 -16.48
CA ASP A 195 -5.03 2.23 -16.84
C ASP A 195 -4.17 1.96 -15.60
N GLN A 196 -4.35 2.72 -14.53
CA GLN A 196 -3.68 2.45 -13.26
C GLN A 196 -4.16 1.14 -12.63
N LEU A 197 -5.47 0.92 -12.56
CA LEU A 197 -6.04 -0.31 -12.00
C LEU A 197 -5.53 -1.56 -12.74
N ARG A 198 -5.50 -1.51 -14.07
CA ARG A 198 -4.92 -2.58 -14.89
C ARG A 198 -3.45 -2.84 -14.58
N ARG A 199 -2.64 -1.78 -14.40
CA ARG A 199 -1.23 -1.93 -14.01
C ARG A 199 -1.10 -2.60 -12.64
N SER A 200 -1.89 -2.17 -11.65
CA SER A 200 -1.88 -2.77 -10.31
C SER A 200 -2.23 -4.26 -10.34
N ILE A 201 -3.27 -4.64 -11.10
CA ILE A 201 -3.65 -6.06 -11.28
C ILE A 201 -2.54 -6.83 -12.02
N GLY A 202 -1.87 -6.21 -13.00
CA GLY A 202 -0.75 -6.83 -13.72
C GLY A 202 0.52 -7.03 -12.88
N MET A 203 0.62 -6.37 -11.73
CA MET A 203 1.77 -6.45 -10.83
C MET A 203 1.61 -7.49 -9.72
N CYS A 204 0.40 -8.02 -9.48
CA CYS A 204 0.17 -9.03 -8.47
C CYS A 204 0.43 -10.45 -9.01
N ASP A 205 0.78 -11.36 -8.11
CA ASP A 205 0.91 -12.78 -8.44
C ASP A 205 -0.45 -13.48 -8.39
N VAL A 206 -1.33 -13.00 -7.50
CA VAL A 206 -2.68 -13.56 -7.30
C VAL A 206 -3.74 -12.45 -7.27
N PHE A 207 -4.83 -12.64 -7.98
CA PHE A 207 -6.02 -11.80 -7.92
C PHE A 207 -7.11 -12.58 -7.19
N ILE A 208 -7.63 -11.99 -6.12
CA ILE A 208 -8.67 -12.54 -5.26
C ILE A 208 -9.90 -11.66 -5.41
N VAL A 209 -11.06 -12.26 -5.64
CA VAL A 209 -12.33 -11.53 -5.60
C VAL A 209 -13.27 -12.11 -4.55
N ALA A 210 -13.84 -11.28 -3.68
CA ALA A 210 -14.94 -11.66 -2.82
C ALA A 210 -16.22 -11.70 -3.65
N LEU A 211 -16.76 -12.90 -3.87
CA LEU A 211 -17.98 -13.10 -4.65
C LEU A 211 -19.20 -13.09 -3.75
N SER A 212 -20.04 -12.09 -3.98
CA SER A 212 -21.39 -11.95 -3.46
C SER A 212 -22.31 -11.45 -4.57
N PRO A 213 -23.64 -11.46 -4.38
CA PRO A 213 -24.56 -10.77 -5.29
C PRO A 213 -24.17 -9.30 -5.53
N GLY A 214 -23.74 -8.57 -4.49
CA GLY A 214 -23.32 -7.18 -4.61
C GLY A 214 -22.04 -6.99 -5.44
N ALA A 215 -21.10 -7.92 -5.35
CA ALA A 215 -19.90 -7.95 -6.20
C ALA A 215 -20.24 -8.13 -7.69
N LEU A 216 -21.30 -8.88 -8.01
CA LEU A 216 -21.72 -9.13 -9.39
C LEU A 216 -22.47 -7.97 -10.01
N GLU A 217 -23.23 -7.23 -9.20
CA GLU A 217 -23.91 -6.01 -9.63
C GLU A 217 -22.95 -4.81 -9.75
N SER A 218 -21.82 -4.85 -9.05
CA SER A 218 -20.80 -3.81 -9.11
C SER A 218 -20.07 -3.79 -10.45
N ARG A 219 -20.37 -2.75 -11.25
CA ARG A 219 -19.64 -2.47 -12.51
C ARG A 219 -18.13 -2.37 -12.32
N TRP A 220 -17.70 -1.94 -11.13
CA TRP A 220 -16.29 -1.83 -10.77
C TRP A 220 -15.63 -3.20 -10.59
N VAL A 221 -16.23 -4.07 -9.79
CA VAL A 221 -15.72 -5.43 -9.57
C VAL A 221 -15.73 -6.20 -10.89
N GLN A 222 -16.76 -6.01 -11.72
CA GLN A 222 -16.78 -6.58 -13.08
C GLN A 222 -15.60 -6.10 -13.94
N PHE A 223 -15.26 -4.81 -13.90
CA PHE A 223 -14.09 -4.29 -14.59
C PHE A 223 -12.78 -4.91 -14.09
N GLU A 224 -12.62 -5.07 -12.78
CA GLU A 224 -11.44 -5.70 -12.18
C GLU A 224 -11.32 -7.18 -12.57
N ILE A 225 -12.42 -7.93 -12.49
CA ILE A 225 -12.50 -9.33 -12.96
C ILE A 225 -12.10 -9.42 -14.43
N ASP A 226 -12.64 -8.56 -15.29
CA ASP A 226 -12.33 -8.55 -16.72
C ASP A 226 -10.86 -8.23 -16.98
N ALA A 227 -10.28 -7.26 -16.27
CA ALA A 227 -8.88 -6.89 -16.40
C ALA A 227 -7.97 -8.04 -15.97
N ALA A 228 -8.23 -8.64 -14.81
CA ALA A 228 -7.49 -9.78 -14.28
C ALA A 228 -7.57 -11.00 -15.21
N THR A 229 -8.78 -11.31 -15.69
CA THR A 229 -9.02 -12.44 -16.61
C THR A 229 -8.29 -12.26 -17.93
N LYS A 230 -8.32 -11.05 -18.51
CA LYS A 230 -7.58 -10.74 -19.74
C LYS A 230 -6.07 -10.91 -19.55
N LEU A 231 -5.53 -10.44 -18.42
CA LEU A 231 -4.11 -10.59 -18.11
C LEU A 231 -3.76 -12.07 -17.90
N HIS A 232 -4.53 -12.80 -17.10
CA HIS A 232 -4.35 -14.24 -16.88
C HIS A 232 -4.32 -15.02 -18.20
N ARG A 233 -5.27 -14.77 -19.10
CA ARG A 233 -5.33 -15.45 -20.40
C ARG A 233 -4.22 -15.06 -21.37
N SER A 234 -3.71 -13.83 -21.29
CA SER A 234 -2.71 -13.32 -22.24
C SER A 234 -1.27 -13.57 -21.81
N VAL A 235 -0.98 -13.50 -20.51
CA VAL A 235 0.39 -13.61 -19.97
C VAL A 235 0.52 -14.65 -18.85
N GLY A 236 -0.53 -15.42 -18.54
CA GLY A 236 -0.51 -16.48 -17.53
C GLY A 236 -0.53 -16.01 -16.08
N ARG A 237 -0.70 -14.70 -15.84
CA ARG A 237 -0.74 -14.08 -14.51
C ARG A 237 -1.72 -12.89 -14.47
N PRO A 238 -2.31 -12.54 -13.32
CA PRO A 238 -2.20 -13.22 -12.01
C PRO A 238 -2.96 -14.56 -11.96
N GLN A 239 -2.69 -15.42 -10.96
CA GLN A 239 -3.59 -16.54 -10.62
C GLN A 239 -4.93 -15.96 -10.16
N LEU A 240 -6.04 -16.55 -10.58
CA LEU A 240 -7.37 -16.04 -10.27
C LEU A 240 -8.03 -16.90 -9.18
N ILE A 241 -8.45 -16.25 -8.09
CA ILE A 241 -9.12 -16.87 -6.95
C ILE A 241 -10.43 -16.14 -6.69
N ALA A 242 -11.50 -16.88 -6.44
CA ALA A 242 -12.77 -16.30 -6.05
C ALA A 242 -13.24 -16.88 -4.71
N LEU A 243 -13.46 -16.00 -3.74
CA LEU A 243 -13.95 -16.35 -2.41
C LEU A 243 -15.47 -16.32 -2.44
N ILE A 244 -16.11 -17.46 -2.25
CA ILE A 244 -17.57 -17.53 -2.23
C ILE A 244 -18.01 -17.04 -0.85
N GLY A 245 -18.76 -15.93 -0.82
CA GLY A 245 -19.26 -15.29 0.42
C GLY A 245 -20.70 -15.68 0.78
N HIS A 246 -21.51 -16.07 -0.21
CA HIS A 246 -22.88 -16.60 -0.08
C HIS A 246 -23.23 -17.46 -1.32
N SER A 247 -24.36 -18.17 -1.33
CA SER A 247 -24.78 -19.02 -2.46
C SER A 247 -24.97 -18.22 -3.76
N VAL A 248 -23.92 -18.12 -4.57
CA VAL A 248 -23.97 -17.48 -5.89
C VAL A 248 -24.46 -18.52 -6.90
N THR A 249 -25.75 -18.51 -7.22
CA THR A 249 -26.30 -19.28 -8.33
C THR A 249 -26.28 -18.43 -9.61
N GLY A 250 -25.41 -18.76 -10.58
CA GLY A 250 -25.54 -18.25 -11.96
C GLY A 250 -24.31 -17.63 -12.65
N THR A 251 -23.11 -17.65 -12.08
CA THR A 251 -21.93 -16.91 -12.62
C THR A 251 -20.92 -17.74 -13.40
N ALA A 252 -21.38 -18.77 -14.11
CA ALA A 252 -20.53 -19.84 -14.64
C ALA A 252 -19.63 -19.47 -15.85
N ALA A 253 -19.71 -18.26 -16.41
CA ALA A 253 -18.91 -17.88 -17.59
C ALA A 253 -17.68 -17.04 -17.24
N ALA A 254 -17.84 -16.01 -16.40
CA ALA A 254 -16.75 -15.10 -16.03
C ALA A 254 -15.74 -15.73 -15.05
N LEU A 255 -16.19 -16.74 -14.27
CA LEU A 255 -15.39 -17.37 -13.24
C LEU A 255 -14.75 -18.71 -13.67
N ARG A 256 -14.80 -19.06 -14.96
CA ARG A 256 -14.26 -20.34 -15.45
C ARG A 256 -12.77 -20.51 -15.15
N ASP A 257 -12.04 -19.41 -15.18
CA ASP A 257 -10.59 -19.41 -14.95
C ASP A 257 -10.24 -19.20 -13.47
N PHE A 258 -11.25 -19.06 -12.59
CA PHE A 258 -11.06 -18.80 -11.17
C PHE A 258 -11.08 -20.09 -10.35
N GLU A 259 -10.12 -20.23 -9.45
CA GLU A 259 -10.17 -21.21 -8.37
C GLU A 259 -11.18 -20.73 -7.31
N LEU A 260 -12.20 -21.53 -7.06
CA LEU A 260 -13.24 -21.21 -6.08
C LEU A 260 -12.83 -21.69 -4.68
N ILE A 261 -12.89 -20.79 -3.70
CA ILE A 261 -12.65 -21.08 -2.29
C ILE A 261 -13.88 -20.69 -1.48
N ASP A 262 -14.47 -21.65 -0.79
CA ASP A 262 -15.60 -21.40 0.11
C ASP A 262 -15.10 -20.75 1.41
N CYS A 263 -15.64 -19.58 1.72
CA CYS A 263 -15.33 -18.82 2.94
C CYS A 263 -16.59 -18.52 3.77
N VAL A 264 -17.65 -19.33 3.66
CA VAL A 264 -18.93 -19.12 4.35
C VAL A 264 -19.13 -20.07 5.51
N GLY A 265 -19.73 -19.58 6.60
CA GLY A 265 -20.23 -20.42 7.69
C GLY A 265 -19.14 -21.29 8.32
N GLU A 266 -19.37 -22.60 8.37
CA GLU A 266 -18.43 -23.58 8.94
C GLU A 266 -17.15 -23.76 8.11
N HIS A 267 -17.14 -23.36 6.84
CA HIS A 267 -15.98 -23.49 5.94
C HIS A 267 -15.05 -22.27 6.00
N GLU A 268 -15.44 -21.17 6.64
CA GLU A 268 -14.70 -19.91 6.65
C GLU A 268 -13.24 -20.06 7.08
N ALA A 269 -12.99 -20.72 8.21
CA ALA A 269 -11.64 -20.87 8.75
C ALA A 269 -10.74 -21.68 7.81
N ALA A 270 -11.27 -22.74 7.19
CA ALA A 270 -10.56 -23.57 6.23
C ALA A 270 -10.28 -22.81 4.93
N GLY A 271 -11.25 -22.06 4.43
CA GLY A 271 -11.13 -21.22 3.24
C GLY A 271 -10.05 -20.15 3.39
N LEU A 272 -10.11 -19.37 4.48
CA LEU A 272 -9.11 -18.35 4.78
C LEU A 272 -7.71 -18.96 4.99
N GLY A 273 -7.62 -20.15 5.60
CA GLY A 273 -6.36 -20.90 5.72
C GLY A 273 -5.79 -21.29 4.36
N ARG A 274 -6.63 -21.73 3.42
CA ARG A 274 -6.23 -22.04 2.04
C ARG A 274 -5.75 -20.81 1.29
N VAL A 275 -6.42 -19.66 1.46
CA VAL A 275 -5.96 -18.38 0.89
C VAL A 275 -4.53 -18.06 1.32
N VAL A 276 -4.24 -18.17 2.62
CA VAL A 276 -2.88 -17.94 3.14
C VAL A 276 -1.90 -18.97 2.60
N ALA A 277 -2.26 -20.26 2.56
CA ALA A 277 -1.41 -21.33 2.05
C ALA A 277 -1.05 -21.13 0.58
N LEU A 278 -1.95 -20.59 -0.24
CA LEU A 278 -1.66 -20.25 -1.63
C LEU A 278 -0.65 -19.10 -1.72
N MET A 279 -0.48 -18.24 -0.73
CA MET A 279 0.45 -17.11 -0.83
C MET A 279 1.87 -17.45 -0.33
N CYS A 280 2.06 -18.62 0.27
CA CYS A 280 3.33 -19.12 0.79
C CYS A 280 3.96 -20.13 -0.18
#